data_AF-A0A2Z4YFU3-F1
#
_entry.id   AF-A0A2Z4YFU3-F1
#
_cell.length_a   1.000
_cell.length_b   1.000
_cell.length_c   1.000
_cell.angle_alpha   90.00
_cell.angle_beta   90.00
_cell.angle_gamma   90.00
#
_symmetry.space_group_name_H-M   'P 1'
#
loop_
_entity.id
_entity.type
_entity.pdbx_description
1 polymer ?
#
loop_
_entity_poly.entity_id
_entity_poly.type
_entity_poly.pdbx_seq_one_letter_code
_entity_poly.pdbx_strand_id
1 'polypeptide(L)'
;MPGLHRRTGWHYLYGLVWMRIRHFAYISLMALALSGCNDALETAQVDLSKVKNKVEQPLPGHILAQMSAKGMDRNSPIMIRIFKEEGAMEIWKAKTDNRFDKIADYKICAWSGRLGPKVKTGDRQAPEGFYDLTRANLNPNSKYYLAINTGFPNRYDAANGRTGSDLMIHGACSSSGCYSMTDQQVLEIYAFARDAFKGGQATVQLQAFPFRMTAENMVKHRLDSSYDFWKMLKVGYDNFEVTKRPPEVNVCEKKYVFNQQATDGGAFNAAGKCPAMSTPPALTAALASYGKTYDADYAKAMSKFDGMAWYDPTEAERKAVVAKTRKGRELAYAPTGTSLEAGRMVKVAELEDLMAKRTAQGLAAKSAPGATPAAPAQPQPMAVAAATPAVVPVPMQNPMQNPLAYTAPEPQETAEAAAKKPFWKFWARN
;
A
#
# COMPACT_ATOMS: atom_id res chain seq x y z
N MET A 1 -44.23 -36.66 72.54
CA MET A 1 -43.41 -35.43 72.33
C MET A 1 -42.16 -35.82 71.56
N PRO A 2 -41.86 -35.22 70.40
CA PRO A 2 -40.82 -35.69 69.49
C PRO A 2 -39.47 -35.01 69.74
N GLY A 3 -38.38 -35.77 69.50
CA GLY A 3 -37.00 -35.31 69.55
C GLY A 3 -36.17 -35.88 68.40
N LEU A 4 -36.00 -35.06 67.36
CA LEU A 4 -34.88 -34.87 66.43
C LEU A 4 -33.67 -35.86 66.43
N HIS A 5 -33.32 -36.43 65.25
CA HIS A 5 -32.18 -36.02 64.39
C HIS A 5 -31.83 -37.08 63.31
N ARG A 6 -32.00 -36.77 62.01
CA ARG A 6 -31.00 -36.34 60.99
C ARG A 6 -29.98 -37.42 60.54
N ARG A 7 -30.02 -37.75 59.23
CA ARG A 7 -28.97 -37.47 58.22
C ARG A 7 -29.27 -38.22 56.91
N THR A 8 -29.48 -37.50 55.81
CA THR A 8 -29.02 -37.86 54.44
C THR A 8 -29.39 -36.74 53.48
N GLY A 9 -28.40 -36.07 52.88
CA GLY A 9 -28.66 -35.02 51.89
C GLY A 9 -27.41 -34.27 51.44
N TRP A 10 -26.29 -34.97 51.22
CA TRP A 10 -25.00 -34.35 50.87
C TRP A 10 -24.28 -35.05 49.70
N HIS A 11 -25.01 -35.74 48.81
CA HIS A 11 -24.37 -36.47 47.68
C HIS A 11 -24.78 -36.02 46.27
N TYR A 12 -25.76 -35.11 46.09
CA TYR A 12 -26.23 -34.76 44.75
C TYR A 12 -25.62 -33.49 44.13
N LEU A 13 -24.90 -32.65 44.87
CA LEU A 13 -24.34 -31.40 44.32
C LEU A 13 -22.92 -31.52 43.72
N TYR A 14 -22.17 -32.59 44.00
CA TYR A 14 -20.77 -32.72 43.55
C TYR A 14 -20.61 -33.26 42.12
N GLY A 15 -21.58 -34.00 41.59
CA GLY A 15 -21.48 -34.62 40.26
C GLY A 15 -21.61 -33.65 39.08
N LEU A 16 -22.50 -32.65 39.19
CA LEU A 16 -22.80 -31.73 38.07
C LEU A 16 -21.71 -30.66 37.85
N VAL A 17 -21.01 -30.27 38.92
CA VAL A 17 -19.95 -29.24 38.87
C VAL A 17 -18.68 -29.81 38.23
N TRP A 18 -18.38 -31.09 38.47
CA TRP A 18 -17.15 -31.73 37.98
C TRP A 18 -17.17 -32.02 36.47
N MET A 19 -18.35 -32.33 35.89
CA MET A 19 -18.50 -32.51 34.43
C MET A 19 -18.36 -31.20 33.65
N ARG A 20 -18.86 -30.07 34.19
CA ARG A 20 -18.76 -28.76 33.51
C ARG A 20 -17.34 -28.21 33.47
N ILE A 21 -16.53 -28.43 34.52
CA ILE A 21 -15.14 -27.96 34.57
C ILE A 21 -14.25 -28.72 33.57
N ARG A 22 -14.47 -30.03 33.36
CA ARG A 22 -13.76 -30.80 32.32
C ARG A 22 -14.06 -30.28 30.92
N HIS A 23 -15.32 -29.96 30.60
CA HIS A 23 -15.67 -29.42 29.29
C HIS A 23 -15.09 -28.02 29.03
N PHE A 24 -15.01 -27.15 30.04
CA PHE A 24 -14.30 -25.87 29.91
C PHE A 24 -12.78 -26.05 29.70
N ALA A 25 -12.14 -27.02 30.37
CA ALA A 25 -10.72 -27.31 30.19
C ALA A 25 -10.39 -27.80 28.76
N TYR A 26 -11.23 -28.64 28.16
CA TYR A 26 -11.04 -29.12 26.78
C TYR A 26 -11.27 -28.02 25.73
N ILE A 27 -12.27 -27.14 25.92
CA ILE A 27 -12.51 -26.00 25.02
C ILE A 27 -11.36 -24.98 25.10
N SER A 28 -10.78 -24.78 26.29
CA SER A 28 -9.64 -23.88 26.49
C SER A 28 -8.36 -24.40 25.81
N LEU A 29 -8.13 -25.71 25.82
CA LEU A 29 -6.97 -26.34 25.16
C LEU A 29 -7.08 -26.32 23.64
N MET A 30 -8.30 -26.39 23.08
CA MET A 30 -8.50 -26.26 21.62
C MET A 30 -8.35 -24.81 21.12
N ALA A 31 -8.71 -23.82 21.93
CA ALA A 31 -8.54 -22.40 21.58
C ALA A 31 -7.06 -21.97 21.56
N LEU A 32 -6.22 -22.53 22.43
CA LEU A 32 -4.77 -22.26 22.46
C LEU A 32 -4.00 -22.92 21.29
N ALA A 33 -4.56 -23.96 20.66
CA ALA A 33 -3.96 -24.58 19.47
C ALA A 33 -4.20 -23.75 18.19
N LEU A 34 -5.26 -22.94 18.13
CA LEU A 34 -5.61 -22.12 16.96
C LEU A 34 -4.88 -20.77 16.93
N SER A 35 -4.37 -20.26 18.05
CA SER A 35 -3.56 -19.04 18.07
C SER A 35 -2.08 -19.26 17.70
N GLY A 36 -1.62 -20.51 17.62
CA GLY A 36 -0.22 -20.86 17.29
C GLY A 36 0.06 -21.10 15.80
N CYS A 37 -0.96 -21.07 14.93
CA CYS A 37 -0.81 -21.40 13.51
C CYS A 37 -0.53 -20.20 12.59
N ASN A 38 -0.50 -18.97 13.10
CA ASN A 38 -0.18 -17.80 12.27
C ASN A 38 1.33 -17.62 12.05
N ASP A 39 2.18 -17.95 13.03
CA ASP A 39 3.65 -17.83 12.87
C ASP A 39 4.24 -18.92 11.98
N ALA A 40 3.62 -20.10 11.91
CA ALA A 40 4.15 -21.21 11.10
C ALA A 40 3.98 -21.00 9.59
N LEU A 41 3.07 -20.12 9.15
CA LEU A 41 2.86 -19.83 7.73
C LEU A 41 3.82 -18.77 7.18
N GLU A 42 4.45 -17.94 8.03
CA GLU A 42 5.45 -16.93 7.63
C GLU A 42 6.80 -17.55 7.19
N THR A 43 6.98 -18.86 7.33
CA THR A 43 8.30 -19.52 7.22
C THR A 43 8.47 -20.50 6.06
N ALA A 44 7.59 -20.48 5.05
CA ALA A 44 7.92 -21.09 3.76
C ALA A 44 8.80 -20.15 2.92
N GLN A 45 9.90 -19.65 3.52
CA GLN A 45 10.83 -18.73 2.87
C GLN A 45 11.57 -19.46 1.75
N VAL A 46 11.62 -18.84 0.57
CA VAL A 46 12.36 -19.39 -0.58
C VAL A 46 13.83 -19.50 -0.21
N ASP A 47 14.38 -20.71 -0.31
CA ASP A 47 15.81 -20.97 -0.17
C ASP A 47 16.55 -20.36 -1.37
N LEU A 48 17.15 -19.19 -1.16
CA LEU A 48 17.84 -18.43 -2.20
C LEU A 48 18.98 -19.20 -2.86
N SER A 49 19.60 -20.15 -2.17
CA SER A 49 20.69 -20.97 -2.73
C SER A 49 20.22 -21.89 -3.87
N LYS A 50 18.92 -22.19 -3.93
CA LYS A 50 18.30 -23.03 -4.97
C LYS A 50 17.71 -22.22 -6.12
N VAL A 51 17.73 -20.89 -6.03
CA VAL A 51 17.19 -20.01 -7.07
C VAL A 51 18.19 -19.92 -8.22
N LYS A 52 17.90 -20.64 -9.32
CA LYS A 52 18.74 -20.65 -10.53
C LYS A 52 18.56 -19.39 -11.38
N ASN A 53 17.33 -18.91 -11.48
CA ASN A 53 16.99 -17.71 -12.24
C ASN A 53 16.05 -16.85 -11.39
N LYS A 54 16.61 -15.80 -10.78
CA LYS A 54 15.86 -14.86 -9.95
C LYS A 54 14.74 -14.12 -10.70
N VAL A 55 14.93 -13.87 -12.00
CA VAL A 55 13.97 -13.10 -12.82
C VAL A 55 12.74 -13.95 -13.15
N GLU A 56 12.93 -15.24 -13.41
CA GLU A 56 11.87 -16.19 -13.78
C GLU A 56 11.38 -17.07 -12.62
N GLN A 57 11.83 -16.79 -11.39
CA GLN A 57 11.40 -17.54 -10.21
C GLN A 57 9.87 -17.47 -10.06
N PRO A 58 9.16 -18.61 -9.97
CA PRO A 58 7.72 -18.61 -9.76
C PRO A 58 7.36 -18.13 -8.35
N LEU A 59 6.13 -17.64 -8.19
CA LEU A 59 5.55 -17.40 -6.88
C LEU A 59 5.51 -18.70 -6.05
N PRO A 60 5.72 -18.65 -4.73
CA PRO A 60 5.66 -19.82 -3.88
C PRO A 60 4.29 -20.51 -3.91
N GLY A 61 4.28 -21.84 -3.66
CA GLY A 61 3.05 -22.63 -3.68
C GLY A 61 1.96 -22.13 -2.72
N HIS A 62 2.33 -21.61 -1.55
CA HIS A 62 1.37 -21.08 -0.58
C HIS A 62 0.65 -19.82 -1.08
N ILE A 63 1.37 -18.92 -1.78
CA ILE A 63 0.77 -17.76 -2.45
C ILE A 63 -0.19 -18.20 -3.55
N LEU A 64 0.20 -19.17 -4.36
CA LEU A 64 -0.68 -19.71 -5.42
C LEU A 64 -1.96 -20.34 -4.84
N ALA A 65 -1.85 -21.05 -3.72
CA ALA A 65 -3.02 -21.59 -3.01
C ALA A 65 -3.92 -20.48 -2.47
N GLN A 66 -3.35 -19.42 -1.87
CA GLN A 66 -4.10 -18.27 -1.37
C GLN A 66 -4.79 -17.50 -2.51
N MET A 67 -4.12 -17.34 -3.65
CA MET A 67 -4.72 -16.75 -4.86
C MET A 67 -5.95 -17.53 -5.30
N SER A 68 -5.83 -18.87 -5.41
CA SER A 68 -6.95 -19.74 -5.77
C SER A 68 -8.12 -19.61 -4.80
N ALA A 69 -7.85 -19.62 -3.49
CA ALA A 69 -8.87 -19.46 -2.45
C ALA A 69 -9.58 -18.10 -2.50
N LYS A 70 -8.90 -17.05 -2.98
CA LYS A 70 -9.45 -15.69 -3.09
C LYS A 70 -10.02 -15.35 -4.48
N GLY A 71 -10.00 -16.29 -5.43
CA GLY A 71 -10.45 -16.03 -6.80
C GLY A 71 -9.58 -14.99 -7.52
N MET A 72 -8.27 -15.06 -7.33
CA MET A 72 -7.28 -14.20 -7.99
C MET A 72 -6.51 -15.02 -9.03
N ASP A 73 -6.63 -14.71 -10.32
CA ASP A 73 -5.82 -15.37 -11.34
C ASP A 73 -4.34 -15.00 -11.20
N ARG A 74 -3.44 -15.94 -11.48
CA ARG A 74 -2.00 -15.71 -11.34
C ARG A 74 -1.53 -14.43 -12.05
N ASN A 75 -2.03 -14.18 -13.25
CA ASN A 75 -1.63 -13.05 -14.09
C ASN A 75 -2.54 -11.81 -13.93
N SER A 76 -3.49 -11.80 -12.98
CA SER A 76 -4.36 -10.63 -12.75
C SER A 76 -3.55 -9.39 -12.38
N PRO A 77 -4.09 -8.18 -12.67
CA PRO A 77 -3.48 -6.93 -12.27
C PRO A 77 -3.15 -6.85 -10.77
N ILE A 78 -2.06 -6.17 -10.44
CA ILE A 78 -1.65 -5.87 -9.07
C ILE A 78 -1.51 -4.35 -8.83
N MET A 79 -1.49 -3.98 -7.57
CA MET A 79 -1.16 -2.65 -7.05
C MET A 79 -0.26 -2.83 -5.82
N ILE A 80 0.65 -1.89 -5.60
CA ILE A 80 1.56 -1.91 -4.45
C ILE A 80 1.19 -0.77 -3.51
N ARG A 81 1.11 -1.03 -2.20
CA ARG A 81 0.97 0.02 -1.19
C ARG A 81 2.14 -0.03 -0.22
N ILE A 82 2.68 1.12 0.13
CA ILE A 82 3.75 1.27 1.11
C ILE A 82 3.25 2.18 2.24
N PHE A 83 3.54 1.79 3.47
CA PHE A 83 3.24 2.54 4.68
C PHE A 83 4.53 2.73 5.47
N LYS A 84 5.09 3.94 5.44
CA LYS A 84 6.42 4.22 6.00
C LYS A 84 6.47 4.07 7.52
N GLU A 85 5.46 4.59 8.21
CA GLU A 85 5.38 4.55 9.66
C GLU A 85 5.33 3.11 10.19
N GLU A 86 4.46 2.30 9.62
CA GLU A 86 4.32 0.87 9.89
C GLU A 86 5.52 0.06 9.40
N GLY A 87 6.31 0.60 8.47
CA GLY A 87 7.38 -0.13 7.79
C GLY A 87 6.83 -1.33 7.02
N ALA A 88 5.69 -1.17 6.35
CA ALA A 88 4.98 -2.25 5.66
C ALA A 88 4.83 -1.97 4.16
N MET A 89 4.90 -3.03 3.36
CA MET A 89 4.60 -3.02 1.94
C MET A 89 3.60 -4.13 1.63
N GLU A 90 2.50 -3.78 0.95
CA GLU A 90 1.42 -4.69 0.62
C GLU A 90 1.31 -4.87 -0.90
N ILE A 91 1.03 -6.11 -1.33
CA ILE A 91 0.59 -6.40 -2.69
C ILE A 91 -0.92 -6.64 -2.65
N TRP A 92 -1.62 -5.85 -3.46
CA TRP A 92 -3.05 -5.97 -3.71
C TRP A 92 -3.25 -6.52 -5.10
N LYS A 93 -4.15 -7.49 -5.25
CA LYS A 93 -4.37 -8.18 -6.53
C LYS A 93 -5.84 -8.20 -6.88
N ALA A 94 -6.14 -7.97 -8.15
CA ALA A 94 -7.50 -8.05 -8.66
C ALA A 94 -8.03 -9.49 -8.54
N LYS A 95 -9.23 -9.61 -7.99
CA LYS A 95 -10.05 -10.82 -8.09
C LYS A 95 -10.83 -10.82 -9.41
N THR A 96 -11.56 -11.89 -9.68
CA THR A 96 -12.43 -12.04 -10.86
C THR A 96 -13.53 -10.95 -10.98
N ASP A 97 -13.91 -10.30 -9.89
CA ASP A 97 -14.87 -9.17 -9.87
C ASP A 97 -14.23 -7.79 -10.14
N ASN A 98 -12.94 -7.78 -10.53
CA ASN A 98 -12.12 -6.59 -10.72
C ASN A 98 -12.04 -5.69 -9.46
N ARG A 99 -12.28 -6.24 -8.26
CA ARG A 99 -11.93 -5.59 -7.00
C ARG A 99 -10.64 -6.18 -6.47
N PHE A 100 -9.83 -5.34 -5.87
CA PHE A 100 -8.53 -5.70 -5.34
C PHE A 100 -8.68 -6.11 -3.88
N ASP A 101 -8.02 -7.22 -3.52
CA ASP A 101 -7.83 -7.63 -2.14
C ASP A 101 -6.34 -7.89 -1.87
N LYS A 102 -5.92 -7.78 -0.62
CA LYS A 102 -4.52 -7.97 -0.22
C LYS A 102 -4.15 -9.44 -0.38
N ILE A 103 -3.08 -9.71 -1.12
CA ILE A 103 -2.53 -11.07 -1.31
C ILE A 103 -1.24 -11.28 -0.52
N ALA A 104 -0.43 -10.24 -0.32
CA ALA A 104 0.81 -10.33 0.44
C ALA A 104 1.09 -9.06 1.25
N ASP A 105 1.84 -9.21 2.33
CA ASP A 105 2.28 -8.14 3.24
C ASP A 105 3.74 -8.42 3.63
N TYR A 106 4.59 -7.41 3.57
CA TYR A 106 6.02 -7.53 3.82
C TYR A 106 6.49 -6.42 4.74
N LYS A 107 7.26 -6.78 5.77
CA LYS A 107 8.05 -5.83 6.55
C LYS A 107 9.17 -5.23 5.68
N ILE A 108 9.20 -3.92 5.56
CA ILE A 108 10.29 -3.16 4.95
C ILE A 108 11.50 -3.24 5.87
N CYS A 109 12.63 -3.67 5.33
CA CYS A 109 13.85 -3.88 6.10
C CYS A 109 14.53 -2.55 6.44
N ALA A 110 14.59 -1.63 5.48
CA ALA A 110 15.10 -0.29 5.70
C ALA A 110 14.49 0.74 4.75
N TRP A 111 14.21 1.93 5.28
CA TRP A 111 13.95 3.14 4.49
C TRP A 111 14.57 4.36 5.18
N SER A 112 15.02 5.34 4.38
CA SER A 112 15.74 6.53 4.86
C SER A 112 14.86 7.76 5.03
N GLY A 113 15.33 8.67 5.88
CA GLY A 113 14.64 9.90 6.19
C GLY A 113 13.55 9.70 7.23
N ARG A 114 12.49 10.51 7.11
CA ARG A 114 11.38 10.60 8.05
C ARG A 114 10.03 10.48 7.33
N LEU A 115 8.92 10.59 8.04
CA LEU A 115 7.64 10.80 7.36
C LEU A 115 7.68 12.12 6.58
N GLY A 116 7.02 12.14 5.42
CA GLY A 116 7.01 13.26 4.49
C GLY A 116 7.60 12.91 3.11
N PRO A 117 7.29 13.75 2.10
CA PRO A 117 7.69 13.51 0.73
C PRO A 117 9.18 13.76 0.51
N LYS A 118 9.74 13.06 -0.49
CA LYS A 118 11.02 13.43 -1.08
C LYS A 118 10.89 14.74 -1.86
N VAL A 119 11.85 15.64 -1.73
CA VAL A 119 11.82 16.96 -2.39
C VAL A 119 13.04 17.20 -3.27
N LYS A 120 14.23 16.73 -2.90
CA LYS A 120 15.44 17.03 -3.68
C LYS A 120 16.48 15.91 -3.70
N THR A 121 17.38 15.94 -4.68
CA THR A 121 18.54 15.05 -4.70
C THR A 121 19.36 15.20 -3.41
N GLY A 122 19.75 14.07 -2.81
CA GLY A 122 20.57 14.04 -1.61
C GLY A 122 19.85 14.31 -0.27
N ASP A 123 18.53 14.53 -0.25
CA ASP A 123 17.76 14.67 1.00
C ASP A 123 17.61 13.37 1.81
N ARG A 124 18.08 12.23 1.27
CA ARG A 124 17.96 10.89 1.85
C ARG A 124 16.53 10.50 2.22
N GLN A 125 15.54 11.00 1.48
CA GLN A 125 14.13 10.82 1.78
C GLN A 125 13.50 9.78 0.83
N ALA A 126 12.83 8.77 1.40
CA ALA A 126 11.98 7.87 0.62
C ALA A 126 10.69 8.60 0.15
N PRO A 127 10.25 8.41 -1.11
CA PRO A 127 9.18 9.20 -1.72
C PRO A 127 7.80 8.79 -1.22
N GLU A 128 6.88 9.76 -1.18
CA GLU A 128 5.46 9.53 -0.88
C GLU A 128 4.63 10.09 -2.03
N GLY A 129 3.59 9.37 -2.47
CA GLY A 129 2.83 9.71 -3.67
C GLY A 129 2.25 8.50 -4.40
N PHE A 130 1.76 8.75 -5.61
CA PHE A 130 1.20 7.74 -6.52
C PHE A 130 2.08 7.64 -7.77
N TYR A 131 2.52 6.44 -8.12
CA TYR A 131 3.45 6.22 -9.21
C TYR A 131 2.97 5.09 -10.10
N ASP A 132 2.89 5.33 -11.41
CA ASP A 132 2.56 4.29 -12.37
C ASP A 132 3.85 3.64 -12.89
N LEU A 133 4.04 2.36 -12.53
CA LEU A 133 5.23 1.60 -12.86
C LEU A 133 4.96 0.79 -14.12
N THR A 134 5.75 1.02 -15.16
CA THR A 134 5.72 0.21 -16.38
C THR A 134 6.66 -0.99 -16.26
N ARG A 135 6.64 -1.88 -17.25
CA ARG A 135 7.62 -2.97 -17.33
C ARG A 135 9.08 -2.48 -17.32
N ALA A 136 9.34 -1.28 -17.85
CA ALA A 136 10.68 -0.68 -17.87
C ALA A 136 11.19 -0.30 -16.46
N ASN A 137 10.30 -0.20 -15.47
CA ASN A 137 10.67 0.04 -14.08
C ASN A 137 11.24 -1.22 -13.41
N LEU A 138 11.05 -2.41 -13.98
CA LEU A 138 11.67 -3.63 -13.47
C LEU A 138 13.17 -3.65 -13.80
N ASN A 139 14.01 -3.82 -12.78
CA ASN A 139 15.45 -3.90 -12.93
C ASN A 139 15.98 -5.29 -12.52
N PRO A 140 16.08 -6.24 -13.47
CA PRO A 140 16.61 -7.58 -13.19
C PRO A 140 18.12 -7.58 -12.90
N ASN A 141 18.84 -6.55 -13.36
CA ASN A 141 20.30 -6.41 -13.27
C ASN A 141 20.72 -5.48 -12.12
N SER A 142 19.88 -5.36 -11.10
CA SER A 142 20.18 -4.57 -9.90
C SER A 142 21.52 -4.96 -9.29
N LYS A 143 22.27 -3.97 -8.79
CA LYS A 143 23.51 -4.18 -8.01
C LYS A 143 23.24 -4.79 -6.63
N TYR A 144 21.99 -4.83 -6.20
CA TYR A 144 21.52 -5.60 -5.06
C TYR A 144 21.11 -7.01 -5.56
N TYR A 145 19.92 -7.50 -5.21
CA TYR A 145 19.41 -8.77 -5.73
C TYR A 145 18.45 -8.57 -6.91
N LEU A 146 17.29 -7.98 -6.68
CA LEU A 146 16.36 -7.48 -7.70
C LEU A 146 15.92 -6.07 -7.30
N ALA A 147 15.39 -5.31 -8.25
CA ALA A 147 14.83 -4.00 -7.96
C ALA A 147 13.64 -3.65 -8.86
N ILE A 148 12.78 -2.77 -8.35
CA ILE A 148 11.72 -2.09 -9.07
C ILE A 148 11.89 -0.59 -8.83
N ASN A 149 12.11 0.19 -9.88
CA ASN A 149 12.16 1.65 -9.79
C ASN A 149 10.78 2.19 -9.43
N THR A 150 10.71 3.01 -8.38
CA THR A 150 9.46 3.61 -7.87
C THR A 150 8.83 4.64 -8.80
N GLY A 151 9.49 5.04 -9.89
CA GLY A 151 8.94 6.01 -10.84
C GLY A 151 8.99 7.46 -10.35
N PHE A 152 9.67 7.74 -9.23
CA PHE A 152 9.96 9.11 -8.82
C PHE A 152 11.04 9.74 -9.72
N PRO A 153 10.89 11.01 -10.13
CA PRO A 153 9.74 11.89 -9.90
C PRO A 153 8.59 11.59 -10.87
N ASN A 154 7.34 11.60 -10.38
CA ASN A 154 6.17 11.58 -11.25
C ASN A 154 5.80 13.00 -11.77
N ARG A 155 4.66 13.12 -12.46
CA ARG A 155 4.17 14.41 -12.98
C ARG A 155 3.89 15.45 -11.88
N TYR A 156 3.38 15.03 -10.73
CA TYR A 156 3.17 15.90 -9.57
C TYR A 156 4.50 16.39 -8.99
N ASP A 157 5.47 15.48 -8.84
CA ASP A 157 6.79 15.78 -8.32
C ASP A 157 7.51 16.77 -9.24
N ALA A 158 7.50 16.52 -10.55
CA ALA A 158 8.09 17.40 -11.55
C ALA A 158 7.45 18.80 -11.55
N ALA A 159 6.12 18.89 -11.52
CA ALA A 159 5.41 20.19 -11.49
C ALA A 159 5.66 20.99 -10.20
N ASN A 160 6.05 20.31 -9.12
CA ASN A 160 6.48 20.91 -7.86
C ASN A 160 8.00 21.09 -7.75
N GLY A 161 8.75 20.93 -8.85
CA GLY A 161 10.20 21.14 -8.88
C GLY A 161 11.00 20.15 -8.04
N ARG A 162 10.42 18.98 -7.73
CA ARG A 162 11.10 17.95 -6.94
C ARG A 162 12.12 17.22 -7.80
N THR A 163 13.26 16.89 -7.20
CA THR A 163 14.41 16.29 -7.91
C THR A 163 14.91 15.03 -7.22
N GLY A 164 15.53 14.17 -8.02
CA GLY A 164 16.09 12.89 -7.60
C GLY A 164 15.86 11.83 -8.67
N SER A 165 16.50 10.68 -8.50
CA SER A 165 16.37 9.51 -9.36
C SER A 165 16.68 8.26 -8.54
N ASP A 166 16.55 7.10 -9.17
CA ASP A 166 17.06 5.82 -8.68
C ASP A 166 16.54 5.39 -7.30
N LEU A 167 15.29 5.75 -7.00
CA LEU A 167 14.59 5.30 -5.80
C LEU A 167 13.90 3.98 -6.12
N MET A 168 14.34 2.92 -5.44
CA MET A 168 13.95 1.56 -5.77
C MET A 168 13.21 0.89 -4.62
N ILE A 169 12.38 -0.09 -4.94
CA ILE A 169 12.07 -1.23 -4.06
C ILE A 169 13.09 -2.31 -4.41
N HIS A 170 13.98 -2.69 -3.49
CA HIS A 170 15.09 -3.61 -3.82
C HIS A 170 15.43 -4.57 -2.68
N GLY A 171 16.14 -5.66 -2.99
CA GLY A 171 16.73 -6.58 -2.00
C GLY A 171 17.95 -5.98 -1.30
N ALA A 172 18.60 -6.71 -0.40
CA ALA A 172 19.59 -6.20 0.56
C ALA A 172 19.03 -5.15 1.54
N CYS A 173 19.26 -5.37 2.83
CA CYS A 173 18.67 -4.58 3.90
C CYS A 173 19.44 -3.28 4.19
N SER A 174 19.59 -2.40 3.21
CA SER A 174 20.28 -1.12 3.39
C SER A 174 19.75 -0.05 2.43
N SER A 175 19.44 1.14 2.95
CA SER A 175 18.82 2.22 2.20
C SER A 175 19.52 3.58 2.41
N SER A 176 19.55 4.38 1.34
CA SER A 176 19.88 5.81 1.34
C SER A 176 18.74 6.68 0.75
N GLY A 177 17.53 6.14 0.63
CA GLY A 177 16.36 6.78 0.01
C GLY A 177 15.38 5.79 -0.63
N CYS A 178 15.74 4.52 -0.70
CA CYS A 178 14.93 3.43 -1.24
C CYS A 178 14.01 2.77 -0.19
N TYR A 179 13.12 1.89 -0.67
CA TYR A 179 12.42 0.91 0.14
C TYR A 179 13.15 -0.43 0.05
N SER A 180 14.00 -0.72 1.02
CA SER A 180 14.83 -1.92 1.02
C SER A 180 14.11 -3.08 1.70
N MET A 181 14.10 -4.21 1.02
CA MET A 181 13.50 -5.47 1.41
C MET A 181 14.60 -6.51 1.64
N THR A 182 14.23 -7.68 2.15
CA THR A 182 15.10 -8.86 2.05
C THR A 182 15.12 -9.40 0.62
N ASP A 183 16.12 -10.20 0.29
CA ASP A 183 16.25 -10.81 -1.04
C ASP A 183 15.10 -11.78 -1.34
N GLN A 184 14.63 -12.50 -0.34
CA GLN A 184 13.45 -13.38 -0.42
C GLN A 184 12.19 -12.58 -0.72
N GLN A 185 11.95 -11.48 0.00
CA GLN A 185 10.78 -10.63 -0.22
C GLN A 185 10.81 -10.01 -1.62
N VAL A 186 11.94 -9.42 -2.04
CA VAL A 186 12.00 -8.78 -3.36
C VAL A 186 11.85 -9.79 -4.50
N LEU A 187 12.29 -11.04 -4.31
CA LEU A 187 12.09 -12.12 -5.28
C LEU A 187 10.61 -12.36 -5.55
N GLU A 188 9.81 -12.44 -4.49
CA GLU A 188 8.37 -12.63 -4.58
C GLU A 188 7.66 -11.39 -5.14
N ILE A 189 8.00 -10.19 -4.64
CA ILE A 189 7.50 -8.90 -5.13
C ILE A 189 7.73 -8.75 -6.64
N TYR A 190 8.94 -9.07 -7.10
CA TYR A 190 9.30 -8.99 -8.51
C TYR A 190 8.51 -10.01 -9.34
N ALA A 191 8.29 -11.22 -8.82
CA ALA A 191 7.48 -12.24 -9.48
C ALA A 191 6.02 -11.80 -9.63
N PHE A 192 5.43 -11.15 -8.61
CA PHE A 192 4.09 -10.55 -8.70
C PHE A 192 4.00 -9.52 -9.84
N ALA A 193 4.94 -8.58 -9.90
CA ALA A 193 4.96 -7.55 -10.93
C ALA A 193 5.18 -8.14 -12.32
N ARG A 194 6.14 -9.06 -12.47
CA ARG A 194 6.40 -9.80 -13.72
C ARG A 194 5.14 -10.51 -14.22
N ASP A 195 4.48 -11.29 -13.36
CA ASP A 195 3.32 -12.08 -13.75
C ASP A 195 2.13 -11.18 -14.14
N ALA A 196 1.97 -10.03 -13.48
CA ALA A 196 0.95 -9.04 -13.85
C ALA A 196 1.23 -8.37 -15.22
N PHE A 197 2.48 -7.97 -15.49
CA PHE A 197 2.87 -7.47 -16.82
C PHE A 197 2.73 -8.55 -17.90
N LYS A 198 3.05 -9.80 -17.58
CA LYS A 198 2.82 -10.95 -18.48
C LYS A 198 1.34 -11.16 -18.78
N GLY A 199 0.46 -10.83 -17.83
CA GLY A 199 -1.00 -10.81 -17.99
C GLY A 199 -1.55 -9.63 -18.78
N GLY A 200 -0.70 -8.70 -19.25
CA GLY A 200 -1.11 -7.54 -20.03
C GLY A 200 -1.43 -6.28 -19.22
N GLN A 201 -1.18 -6.26 -17.90
CA GLN A 201 -1.28 -5.02 -17.14
C GLN A 201 -0.26 -4.00 -17.67
N ALA A 202 -0.69 -2.83 -18.12
CA ALA A 202 0.20 -1.82 -18.70
C ALA A 202 1.06 -1.11 -17.63
N THR A 203 0.44 -0.75 -16.51
CA THR A 203 1.10 -0.12 -15.36
C THR A 203 0.65 -0.75 -14.05
N VAL A 204 1.60 -0.95 -13.13
CA VAL A 204 1.36 -1.27 -11.73
C VAL A 204 1.38 0.03 -10.94
N GLN A 205 0.26 0.41 -10.33
CA GLN A 205 0.23 1.60 -9.48
C GLN A 205 0.91 1.30 -8.13
N LEU A 206 1.90 2.10 -7.77
CA LEU A 206 2.53 2.16 -6.46
C LEU A 206 1.95 3.35 -5.69
N GLN A 207 1.42 3.09 -4.50
CA GLN A 207 0.94 4.11 -3.57
C GLN A 207 1.85 4.12 -2.34
N ALA A 208 2.65 5.16 -2.18
CA ALA A 208 3.52 5.32 -1.02
C ALA A 208 2.95 6.37 -0.06
N PHE A 209 2.54 5.91 1.13
CA PHE A 209 1.90 6.72 2.15
C PHE A 209 2.80 6.91 3.37
N PRO A 210 2.62 8.01 4.13
CA PRO A 210 3.32 8.19 5.40
C PRO A 210 2.93 7.11 6.41
N PHE A 211 1.64 6.77 6.48
CA PHE A 211 1.05 5.81 7.41
C PHE A 211 -0.29 5.32 6.83
N ARG A 212 -0.93 4.33 7.45
CA ARG A 212 -2.34 4.01 7.14
C ARG A 212 -3.22 5.22 7.48
N MET A 213 -3.85 5.83 6.47
CA MET A 213 -4.49 7.16 6.57
C MET A 213 -5.86 7.17 7.26
N THR A 214 -5.95 6.45 8.38
CA THR A 214 -7.09 6.44 9.29
C THR A 214 -7.28 7.80 9.95
N ALA A 215 -8.49 8.08 10.43
CA ALA A 215 -8.79 9.34 11.13
C ALA A 215 -7.88 9.56 12.35
N GLU A 216 -7.63 8.50 13.12
CA GLU A 216 -6.72 8.54 14.26
C GLU A 216 -5.30 8.92 13.87
N ASN A 217 -4.73 8.31 12.83
CA ASN A 217 -3.37 8.66 12.39
C ASN A 217 -3.33 10.07 11.80
N MET A 218 -4.32 10.48 11.02
CA MET A 218 -4.40 11.87 10.54
C MET A 218 -4.40 12.88 11.70
N VAL A 219 -5.13 12.62 12.79
CA VAL A 219 -5.09 13.48 13.99
C VAL A 219 -3.72 13.45 14.68
N LYS A 220 -3.13 12.26 14.86
CA LYS A 220 -1.81 12.11 15.51
C LYS A 220 -0.74 12.98 14.86
N HIS A 221 -0.74 13.04 13.53
CA HIS A 221 0.27 13.77 12.75
C HIS A 221 -0.19 15.15 12.24
N ARG A 222 -1.29 15.70 12.77
CA ARG A 222 -1.91 16.95 12.30
C ARG A 222 -1.01 18.20 12.33
N LEU A 223 0.08 18.16 13.08
CA LEU A 223 1.03 19.27 13.24
C LEU A 223 2.30 19.11 12.39
N ASP A 224 2.40 18.06 11.58
CA ASP A 224 3.52 17.90 10.66
C ASP A 224 3.44 18.89 9.50
N SER A 225 4.59 19.39 9.04
CA SER A 225 4.65 20.32 7.90
C SER A 225 4.17 19.70 6.58
N SER A 226 4.13 18.37 6.50
CA SER A 226 3.64 17.62 5.35
C SER A 226 2.13 17.35 5.41
N TYR A 227 1.42 17.79 6.45
CA TYR A 227 0.02 17.42 6.67
C TYR A 227 -0.92 17.80 5.52
N ASP A 228 -0.73 18.98 4.90
CA ASP A 228 -1.51 19.39 3.73
C ASP A 228 -1.28 18.48 2.51
N PHE A 229 -0.04 18.04 2.32
CA PHE A 229 0.29 17.05 1.29
C PHE A 229 -0.37 15.69 1.60
N TRP A 230 -0.39 15.27 2.86
CA TRP A 230 -1.07 14.03 3.25
C TRP A 230 -2.58 14.10 3.12
N LYS A 231 -3.23 15.23 3.42
CA LYS A 231 -4.66 15.41 3.10
C LYS A 231 -4.94 15.19 1.61
N MET A 232 -4.02 15.61 0.74
CA MET A 232 -4.12 15.36 -0.69
C MET A 232 -3.96 13.87 -1.04
N LEU A 233 -2.96 13.18 -0.47
CA LEU A 233 -2.80 11.74 -0.67
C LEU A 233 -4.01 10.93 -0.18
N LYS A 234 -4.62 11.39 0.91
CA LYS A 234 -5.77 10.75 1.52
C LYS A 234 -6.96 10.66 0.56
N VAL A 235 -7.17 11.64 -0.31
CA VAL A 235 -8.25 11.58 -1.29
C VAL A 235 -8.10 10.34 -2.19
N GLY A 236 -6.89 10.06 -2.67
CA GLY A 236 -6.61 8.84 -3.44
C GLY A 236 -6.70 7.56 -2.61
N TYR A 237 -6.23 7.62 -1.35
CA TYR A 237 -6.37 6.53 -0.38
C TYR A 237 -7.84 6.14 -0.19
N ASP A 238 -8.73 7.11 0.07
CA ASP A 238 -10.15 6.90 0.32
C ASP A 238 -10.88 6.39 -0.92
N ASN A 239 -10.52 6.89 -2.11
CA ASN A 239 -11.04 6.38 -3.38
C ASN A 239 -10.76 4.88 -3.52
N PHE A 240 -9.55 4.43 -3.17
CA PHE A 240 -9.24 3.01 -3.13
C PHE A 240 -10.04 2.28 -2.05
N GLU A 241 -10.17 2.83 -0.84
CA GLU A 241 -10.88 2.15 0.24
C GLU A 241 -12.36 1.92 -0.09
N VAL A 242 -13.01 2.87 -0.75
CA VAL A 242 -14.43 2.79 -1.14
C VAL A 242 -14.63 1.86 -2.33
N THR A 243 -13.81 1.99 -3.37
CA THR A 243 -14.02 1.24 -4.63
C THR A 243 -13.36 -0.14 -4.62
N LYS A 244 -12.31 -0.30 -3.82
CA LYS A 244 -11.34 -1.40 -3.90
C LYS A 244 -10.77 -1.57 -5.31
N ARG A 245 -10.56 -0.44 -6.01
CA ARG A 245 -9.91 -0.37 -7.32
C ARG A 245 -8.86 0.73 -7.29
N PRO A 246 -7.68 0.54 -7.90
CA PRO A 246 -6.69 1.61 -8.02
C PRO A 246 -7.35 2.87 -8.62
N PRO A 247 -7.28 4.04 -7.97
CA PRO A 247 -7.85 5.26 -8.52
C PRO A 247 -7.11 5.67 -9.78
N GLU A 248 -7.83 6.28 -10.72
CA GLU A 248 -7.20 7.09 -11.75
C GLU A 248 -6.54 8.30 -11.11
N VAL A 249 -5.27 8.56 -11.44
CA VAL A 249 -4.48 9.64 -10.87
C VAL A 249 -4.11 10.64 -11.96
N ASN A 250 -4.65 11.84 -11.83
CA ASN A 250 -4.32 13.00 -12.65
C ASN A 250 -3.64 14.07 -11.81
N VAL A 251 -3.08 15.08 -12.49
CA VAL A 251 -2.45 16.23 -11.84
C VAL A 251 -2.82 17.50 -12.59
N CYS A 252 -3.25 18.52 -11.85
CA CYS A 252 -3.40 19.89 -12.31
C CYS A 252 -3.23 20.86 -11.15
N GLU A 253 -2.87 22.11 -11.45
CA GLU A 253 -2.57 23.14 -10.44
C GLU A 253 -1.56 22.66 -9.38
N LYS A 254 -0.61 21.81 -9.80
CA LYS A 254 0.39 21.17 -8.93
C LYS A 254 -0.22 20.32 -7.81
N LYS A 255 -1.45 19.82 -7.98
CA LYS A 255 -2.19 18.97 -7.04
C LYS A 255 -2.62 17.67 -7.70
N TYR A 256 -2.67 16.60 -6.93
CA TYR A 256 -3.29 15.35 -7.39
C TYR A 256 -4.80 15.53 -7.54
N VAL A 257 -5.34 14.83 -8.52
CA VAL A 257 -6.76 14.74 -8.82
C VAL A 257 -7.09 13.27 -9.04
N PHE A 258 -8.14 12.77 -8.39
CA PHE A 258 -8.48 11.35 -8.40
C PHE A 258 -9.86 11.11 -8.98
N ASN A 259 -9.98 10.15 -9.91
CA ASN A 259 -11.24 9.69 -10.50
C ASN A 259 -12.14 10.84 -11.02
N GLN A 260 -11.55 11.92 -11.54
CA GLN A 260 -12.29 13.03 -12.14
C GLN A 260 -12.33 12.90 -13.66
N GLN A 261 -13.50 13.18 -14.24
CA GLN A 261 -13.70 13.22 -15.68
C GLN A 261 -13.70 14.68 -16.15
N ALA A 262 -12.89 14.99 -17.15
CA ALA A 262 -12.91 16.30 -17.80
C ALA A 262 -14.19 16.47 -18.63
N THR A 263 -14.97 17.51 -18.36
CA THR A 263 -16.31 17.71 -18.96
C THR A 263 -16.33 18.69 -20.13
N ASP A 264 -15.27 19.46 -20.31
CA ASP A 264 -15.11 20.47 -21.36
C ASP A 264 -14.20 20.01 -22.51
N GLY A 265 -13.84 18.72 -22.55
CA GLY A 265 -12.82 18.19 -23.47
C GLY A 265 -11.39 18.64 -23.13
N GLY A 266 -11.19 19.34 -22.01
CA GLY A 266 -9.89 19.75 -21.53
C GLY A 266 -9.03 18.58 -21.06
N ALA A 267 -7.71 18.77 -21.06
CA ALA A 267 -6.75 17.78 -20.59
C ALA A 267 -6.12 18.20 -19.26
N PHE A 268 -5.78 17.21 -18.42
CA PHE A 268 -5.06 17.45 -17.17
C PHE A 268 -3.60 17.81 -17.44
N ASN A 269 -3.21 19.06 -17.17
CA ASN A 269 -1.83 19.53 -17.19
C ASN A 269 -1.34 19.78 -15.77
N ALA A 270 -0.27 19.09 -15.36
CA ALA A 270 0.25 19.12 -14.00
C ALA A 270 0.60 20.53 -13.48
N ALA A 271 1.12 21.42 -14.33
CA ALA A 271 1.43 22.80 -13.98
C ALA A 271 0.34 23.80 -14.38
N GLY A 272 -0.60 23.38 -15.23
CA GLY A 272 -1.69 24.22 -15.75
C GLY A 272 -2.93 24.21 -14.87
N LYS A 273 -3.92 25.03 -15.23
CA LYS A 273 -5.24 25.06 -14.60
C LYS A 273 -5.94 23.70 -14.77
N CYS A 274 -6.72 23.30 -13.77
CA CYS A 274 -7.59 22.13 -13.91
C CYS A 274 -8.70 22.39 -14.96
N PRO A 275 -9.03 21.40 -15.82
CA PRO A 275 -10.21 21.50 -16.69
C PRO A 275 -11.50 21.53 -15.84
N ALA A 276 -12.64 21.78 -16.47
CA ALA A 276 -13.92 21.52 -15.82
C ALA A 276 -14.01 20.02 -15.49
N MET A 277 -14.31 19.68 -14.24
CA MET A 277 -14.30 18.30 -13.74
C MET A 277 -15.65 17.89 -13.19
N SER A 278 -15.96 16.61 -13.33
CA SER A 278 -17.06 15.96 -12.63
C SER A 278 -16.61 14.63 -12.01
N THR A 279 -17.28 14.27 -10.92
CA THR A 279 -17.15 12.95 -10.29
C THR A 279 -18.40 12.13 -10.63
N PRO A 280 -18.27 10.84 -10.98
CA PRO A 280 -19.43 9.98 -11.21
C PRO A 280 -20.39 9.96 -10.01
N PRO A 281 -21.72 10.11 -10.18
CA PRO A 281 -22.67 10.23 -9.07
C PRO A 281 -22.60 9.10 -8.02
N ALA A 282 -22.43 7.85 -8.49
CA ALA A 282 -22.29 6.70 -7.61
C ALA A 282 -21.04 6.79 -6.71
N LEU A 283 -19.92 7.29 -7.25
CA LEU A 283 -18.70 7.49 -6.49
C LEU A 283 -18.85 8.65 -5.50
N THR A 284 -19.51 9.75 -5.90
CA THR A 284 -19.82 10.87 -5.00
C THR A 284 -20.64 10.41 -3.78
N ALA A 285 -21.69 9.62 -3.99
CA ALA A 285 -22.53 9.11 -2.91
C ALA A 285 -21.73 8.17 -1.97
N ALA A 286 -20.92 7.27 -2.54
CA ALA A 286 -20.11 6.34 -1.76
C ALA A 286 -19.03 7.05 -0.93
N LEU A 287 -18.32 8.03 -1.52
CA LEU A 287 -17.34 8.86 -0.81
C LEU A 287 -18.01 9.73 0.26
N ALA A 288 -19.20 10.28 0.02
CA ALA A 288 -19.91 11.06 1.03
C ALA A 288 -20.31 10.20 2.25
N SER A 289 -20.76 8.96 2.02
CA SER A 289 -21.07 8.02 3.11
C SER A 289 -19.82 7.64 3.90
N TYR A 290 -18.72 7.34 3.21
CA TYR A 290 -17.43 7.04 3.83
C TYR A 290 -16.90 8.25 4.63
N GLY A 291 -17.00 9.45 4.06
CA GLY A 291 -16.59 10.72 4.66
C GLY A 291 -17.30 11.01 5.98
N LYS A 292 -18.61 10.76 6.08
CA LYS A 292 -19.35 10.93 7.35
C LYS A 292 -18.78 10.06 8.48
N THR A 293 -18.42 8.82 8.18
CA THR A 293 -17.81 7.91 9.17
C THR A 293 -16.42 8.43 9.56
N TYR A 294 -15.62 8.81 8.56
CA TYR A 294 -14.32 9.39 8.78
C TYR A 294 -14.37 10.66 9.65
N ASP A 295 -15.29 11.58 9.39
CA ASP A 295 -15.42 12.84 10.12
C ASP A 295 -15.81 12.60 11.59
N ALA A 296 -16.70 11.64 11.85
CA ALA A 296 -17.05 11.23 13.20
C ALA A 296 -15.85 10.63 13.94
N ASP A 297 -15.10 9.73 13.28
CA ASP A 297 -13.88 9.14 13.84
C ASP A 297 -12.77 10.18 14.05
N TYR A 298 -12.68 11.17 13.16
CA TYR A 298 -11.71 12.26 13.27
C TYR A 298 -12.04 13.17 14.45
N ALA A 299 -13.31 13.57 14.63
CA ALA A 299 -13.75 14.34 15.79
C ALA A 299 -13.51 13.59 17.10
N LYS A 300 -13.78 12.28 17.12
CA LYS A 300 -13.47 11.40 18.25
C LYS A 300 -11.96 11.33 18.52
N ALA A 301 -11.14 11.18 17.48
CA ALA A 301 -9.69 11.15 17.60
C ALA A 301 -9.13 12.50 18.08
N MET A 302 -9.66 13.63 17.59
CA MET A 302 -9.28 14.97 18.06
C MET A 302 -9.51 15.11 19.55
N SER A 303 -10.65 14.63 20.06
CA SER A 303 -10.96 14.61 21.49
C SER A 303 -10.05 13.66 22.27
N LYS A 304 -9.77 12.47 21.72
CA LYS A 304 -8.91 11.44 22.33
C LYS A 304 -7.46 11.91 22.48
N PHE A 305 -6.96 12.73 21.56
CA PHE A 305 -5.58 13.22 21.53
C PHE A 305 -5.49 14.72 21.79
N ASP A 306 -6.45 15.28 22.53
CA ASP A 306 -6.41 16.69 22.90
C ASP A 306 -5.12 17.03 23.65
N GLY A 307 -4.50 18.15 23.29
CA GLY A 307 -3.19 18.57 23.81
C GLY A 307 -2.00 17.65 23.47
N MET A 308 -2.21 16.55 22.73
CA MET A 308 -1.18 15.55 22.39
C MET A 308 -0.99 15.43 20.88
N ALA A 309 0.24 15.16 20.45
CA ALA A 309 0.59 14.92 19.06
C ALA A 309 1.67 13.84 18.96
N TRP A 310 1.82 13.23 17.79
CA TRP A 310 2.82 12.21 17.57
C TRP A 310 4.18 12.82 17.27
N TYR A 311 5.19 12.38 18.02
CA TYR A 311 6.59 12.62 17.69
C TYR A 311 7.05 11.56 16.69
N ASP A 312 7.25 11.98 15.43
CA ASP A 312 7.89 11.13 14.42
C ASP A 312 9.40 10.98 14.77
N PRO A 313 9.91 9.76 14.91
CA PRO A 313 11.32 9.52 15.23
C PRO A 313 12.23 9.79 14.02
N THR A 314 13.47 10.16 14.28
CA THR A 314 14.54 10.22 13.29
C THR A 314 14.91 8.83 12.78
N GLU A 315 15.53 8.76 11.61
CA GLU A 315 16.14 7.52 11.12
C GLU A 315 17.14 6.94 12.13
N ALA A 316 17.87 7.78 12.89
CA ALA A 316 18.81 7.33 13.90
C ALA A 316 18.11 6.68 15.10
N GLU A 317 17.03 7.28 15.62
CA GLU A 317 16.19 6.69 16.67
C GLU A 317 15.57 5.37 16.20
N ARG A 318 15.09 5.30 14.95
CA ARG A 318 14.59 4.06 14.34
C ARG A 318 15.68 2.99 14.18
N LYS A 319 16.92 3.37 13.89
CA LYS A 319 18.04 2.42 13.86
C LYS A 319 18.42 1.92 15.25
N ALA A 320 18.30 2.77 16.27
CA ALA A 320 18.63 2.42 17.64
C ALA A 320 17.73 1.29 18.18
N VAL A 321 16.43 1.29 17.86
CA VAL A 321 15.50 0.26 18.34
C VAL A 321 15.80 -1.14 17.78
N VAL A 322 16.40 -1.24 16.59
CA VAL A 322 16.80 -2.51 15.96
C VAL A 322 18.30 -2.78 16.04
N ALA A 323 19.08 -2.00 16.80
CA ALA A 323 20.54 -2.13 16.83
C ALA A 323 21.01 -3.55 17.22
N LYS A 324 20.23 -4.25 18.05
CA LYS A 324 20.54 -5.63 18.49
C LYS A 324 20.30 -6.70 17.42
N THR A 325 19.48 -6.43 16.40
CA THR A 325 19.20 -7.41 15.33
C THR A 325 20.33 -7.48 14.30
N ARG A 326 21.21 -6.46 14.27
CA ARG A 326 22.40 -6.43 13.43
C ARG A 326 23.43 -7.44 13.94
N LYS A 327 23.36 -8.67 13.42
CA LYS A 327 24.39 -9.69 13.66
C LYS A 327 25.57 -9.43 12.72
N GLY A 328 26.71 -9.01 13.28
CA GLY A 328 27.95 -8.80 12.52
C GLY A 328 28.15 -7.36 12.00
N ARG A 329 29.23 -7.16 11.24
CA ARG A 329 29.66 -5.85 10.70
C ARG A 329 29.34 -5.68 9.21
N GLU A 330 28.46 -6.52 8.66
CA GLU A 330 28.09 -6.42 7.25
C GLU A 330 27.46 -5.06 6.97
N LEU A 331 27.98 -4.36 5.96
CA LEU A 331 27.50 -3.02 5.57
C LEU A 331 26.20 -3.12 4.75
N ALA A 332 25.96 -4.25 4.10
CA ALA A 332 24.75 -4.52 3.32
C ALA A 332 23.51 -4.83 4.19
N TYR A 333 23.70 -5.12 5.48
CA TYR A 333 22.62 -5.36 6.44
C TYR A 333 22.60 -4.27 7.54
N ALA A 334 21.73 -3.28 7.32
CA ALA A 334 21.51 -2.10 8.15
C ALA A 334 20.00 -1.81 8.27
N PRO A 335 19.24 -2.66 8.98
CA PRO A 335 17.81 -2.47 9.14
C PRO A 335 17.49 -1.14 9.81
N THR A 336 16.34 -0.57 9.47
CA THR A 336 15.74 0.53 10.22
C THR A 336 14.46 0.04 10.89
N GLY A 337 14.30 0.33 12.18
CA GLY A 337 13.05 0.10 12.88
C GLY A 337 11.91 0.92 12.28
N THR A 338 10.70 0.59 12.68
CA THR A 338 9.49 1.31 12.25
C THR A 338 9.37 2.64 12.98
N SER A 339 8.60 3.60 12.42
CA SER A 339 8.29 4.82 13.18
C SER A 339 7.38 4.51 14.36
N LEU A 340 6.53 3.49 14.28
CA LEU A 340 5.69 3.06 15.41
C LEU A 340 6.50 2.55 16.61
N GLU A 341 7.58 1.81 16.38
CA GLU A 341 8.43 1.27 17.46
C GLU A 341 9.26 2.36 18.16
N ALA A 342 9.68 3.40 17.45
CA ALA A 342 10.57 4.44 17.98
C ALA A 342 9.87 5.77 18.30
N GLY A 343 8.67 5.99 17.76
CA GLY A 343 7.87 7.19 17.97
C GLY A 343 7.01 7.10 19.23
N ARG A 344 6.40 8.23 19.61
CA ARG A 344 5.53 8.30 20.79
C ARG A 344 4.58 9.50 20.73
N MET A 345 3.47 9.40 21.45
CA MET A 345 2.63 10.58 21.73
C MET A 345 3.35 11.48 22.74
N VAL A 346 3.37 12.78 22.46
CA VAL A 346 3.97 13.83 23.30
C VAL A 346 3.00 15.00 23.44
N LYS A 347 3.22 15.88 24.42
CA LYS A 347 2.45 17.12 24.52
C LYS A 347 2.77 18.03 23.33
N VAL A 348 1.78 18.78 22.84
CA VAL A 348 1.98 19.69 21.69
C VAL A 348 3.13 20.67 21.94
N ALA A 349 3.22 21.28 23.12
CA ALA A 349 4.32 22.18 23.47
C ALA A 349 5.71 21.49 23.44
N GLU A 350 5.79 20.21 23.82
CA GLU A 350 7.03 19.43 23.73
C GLU A 350 7.39 19.17 22.26
N LEU A 351 6.40 18.83 21.42
CA LEU A 351 6.63 18.63 19.99
C LEU A 351 7.13 19.89 19.30
N GLU A 352 6.50 21.04 19.58
CA GLU A 352 6.88 22.34 19.02
C GLU A 352 8.33 22.71 19.38
N ASP A 353 8.73 22.51 20.64
CA ASP A 353 10.10 22.73 21.09
C ASP A 353 11.11 21.80 20.39
N LEU A 354 10.77 20.50 20.25
CA LEU A 354 11.59 19.54 19.52
C LEU A 354 11.73 19.91 18.02
N MET A 355 10.64 20.36 17.38
CA MET A 355 10.64 20.79 15.98
C MET A 355 11.44 22.08 15.78
N ALA A 356 11.32 23.05 16.68
CA ALA A 356 12.08 24.29 16.66
C ALA A 356 13.58 24.03 16.82
N LYS A 357 13.98 23.21 17.80
CA LYS A 357 15.37 22.79 18.02
C LYS A 357 15.95 22.10 16.79
N ARG A 358 15.20 21.19 16.16
CA ARG A 358 15.66 20.53 14.93
C ARG A 358 15.84 21.51 13.78
N THR A 359 14.91 22.45 13.60
CA THR A 359 15.01 23.47 12.55
C THR A 359 16.27 24.32 12.74
N ALA A 360 16.55 24.74 13.97
CA ALA A 360 17.77 25.46 14.32
C ALA A 360 19.05 24.63 14.04
N GLN A 361 19.07 23.35 14.44
CA GLN A 361 20.19 22.44 14.16
C GLN A 361 20.40 22.21 12.66
N GLY A 362 19.31 22.07 11.89
CA GLY A 362 19.35 21.88 10.44
C GLY A 362 19.83 23.13 9.68
N LEU A 363 19.57 24.33 10.21
CA LEU A 363 20.14 25.58 9.72
C LEU A 363 21.64 25.68 10.07
N ALA A 364 22.01 25.36 11.32
CA ALA A 364 23.40 25.37 11.79
C ALA A 364 24.31 24.37 11.03
N ALA A 365 23.80 23.17 10.73
CA ALA A 365 24.54 22.17 9.94
C ALA A 365 24.78 22.61 8.48
N LYS A 366 23.97 23.54 7.95
CA LYS A 366 24.16 24.13 6.62
C LYS A 366 25.09 25.34 6.62
N SER A 367 25.30 25.99 7.77
CA SER A 367 26.15 27.17 7.93
C SER A 367 27.53 26.89 8.53
N ALA A 368 27.83 25.64 8.92
CA ALA A 368 29.15 25.25 9.42
C ALA A 368 30.22 25.28 8.29
N PRO A 369 31.28 26.10 8.42
CA PRO A 369 32.39 26.10 7.46
C PRO A 369 33.30 24.92 7.76
N GLY A 370 33.30 23.91 6.87
CA GLY A 370 34.15 22.71 7.03
C GLY A 370 33.55 21.40 6.52
N ALA A 371 32.32 21.39 6.00
CA ALA A 371 31.84 20.26 5.23
C ALA A 371 32.58 20.23 3.88
N THR A 372 33.77 19.61 3.85
CA THR A 372 34.34 19.09 2.60
C THR A 372 33.22 18.35 1.88
N PRO A 373 32.89 18.71 0.63
CA PRO A 373 31.97 17.90 -0.15
C PRO A 373 32.54 16.48 -0.14
N ALA A 374 31.77 15.53 0.41
CA ALA A 374 32.04 14.14 0.10
C ALA A 374 32.08 14.08 -1.42
N ALA A 375 33.24 13.69 -1.97
CA ALA A 375 33.45 13.64 -3.40
C ALA A 375 32.23 12.96 -4.02
N PRO A 376 31.60 13.53 -5.06
CA PRO A 376 30.55 12.84 -5.77
C PRO A 376 31.14 11.48 -6.15
N ALA A 377 30.49 10.39 -5.72
CA ALA A 377 30.77 9.10 -6.32
C ALA A 377 30.58 9.32 -7.82
N GLN A 378 31.69 9.33 -8.55
CA GLN A 378 31.70 9.64 -9.96
C GLN A 378 30.65 8.73 -10.63
N PRO A 379 29.70 9.27 -11.40
CA PRO A 379 28.97 8.44 -12.34
C PRO A 379 30.00 7.87 -13.30
N GLN A 380 30.38 6.61 -13.09
CA GLN A 380 31.10 5.84 -14.09
C GLN A 380 30.23 5.87 -15.35
N PRO A 381 30.77 6.31 -16.50
CA PRO A 381 29.98 6.51 -17.70
C PRO A 381 29.40 5.17 -18.14
N MET A 382 28.09 5.01 -17.99
CA MET A 382 27.38 3.97 -18.73
C MET A 382 27.32 4.46 -20.16
N ALA A 383 27.93 3.68 -21.07
CA ALA A 383 27.77 3.86 -22.50
C ALA A 383 26.28 3.79 -22.84
N VAL A 384 25.68 4.94 -23.05
CA VAL A 384 24.33 5.06 -23.61
C VAL A 384 24.50 4.73 -25.09
N ALA A 385 24.00 3.56 -25.52
CA ALA A 385 23.76 3.36 -26.94
C ALA A 385 22.78 4.45 -27.37
N ALA A 386 23.26 5.38 -28.19
CA ALA A 386 22.48 6.48 -28.73
C ALA A 386 21.35 5.90 -29.60
N ALA A 387 20.16 5.81 -29.04
CA ALA A 387 18.93 5.74 -29.82
C ALA A 387 18.46 7.17 -30.07
N THR A 388 18.34 7.52 -31.34
CA THR A 388 17.80 8.78 -31.85
C THR A 388 16.42 9.11 -31.25
N PRO A 389 16.07 10.40 -31.12
CA PRO A 389 14.80 10.82 -30.53
C PRO A 389 13.65 10.45 -31.47
N ALA A 390 12.97 9.35 -31.17
CA ALA A 390 11.63 9.12 -31.69
C ALA A 390 10.68 10.09 -30.98
N VAL A 391 10.02 10.94 -31.76
CA VAL A 391 8.89 11.76 -31.34
C VAL A 391 7.88 10.85 -30.65
N VAL A 392 7.75 11.00 -29.33
CA VAL A 392 6.80 10.24 -28.51
C VAL A 392 5.39 10.71 -28.88
N PRO A 393 4.53 9.84 -29.44
CA PRO A 393 3.13 10.20 -29.66
C PRO A 393 2.45 10.41 -28.30
N VAL A 394 1.61 11.44 -28.23
CA VAL A 394 0.65 11.67 -27.13
C VAL A 394 -0.08 10.35 -26.83
N PRO A 395 -0.10 9.86 -25.57
CA PRO A 395 -0.86 8.67 -25.24
C PRO A 395 -2.35 8.89 -25.55
N MET A 396 -2.87 8.12 -26.50
CA MET A 396 -4.30 7.98 -26.71
C MET A 396 -4.97 7.44 -25.45
N GLN A 397 -6.19 7.89 -25.21
CA GLN A 397 -7.04 7.47 -24.10
C GLN A 397 -7.04 5.95 -23.92
N ASN A 398 -6.89 5.55 -22.67
CA ASN A 398 -7.07 4.18 -22.20
C ASN A 398 -8.52 3.75 -22.53
N PRO A 399 -8.77 2.80 -23.45
CA PRO A 399 -10.13 2.31 -23.70
C PRO A 399 -10.48 1.29 -22.62
N MET A 400 -10.54 1.73 -21.37
CA MET A 400 -11.35 1.04 -20.38
C MET A 400 -12.77 1.56 -20.57
N GLN A 401 -13.63 0.73 -21.15
CA GLN A 401 -15.08 0.96 -21.15
C GLN A 401 -15.51 1.35 -19.74
N ASN A 402 -16.18 2.49 -19.63
CA ASN A 402 -16.71 3.07 -18.40
C ASN A 402 -17.45 1.99 -17.57
N PRO A 403 -16.88 1.48 -16.46
CA PRO A 403 -17.50 0.40 -15.69
C PRO A 403 -18.58 0.92 -14.71
N LEU A 404 -19.01 2.18 -14.85
CA LEU A 404 -20.12 2.78 -14.10
C LEU A 404 -21.40 2.93 -14.95
N ALA A 405 -21.43 2.39 -16.17
CA ALA A 405 -22.66 2.28 -16.94
C ALA A 405 -23.58 1.22 -16.31
N TYR A 406 -24.55 1.66 -15.51
CA TYR A 406 -25.71 0.85 -15.17
C TYR A 406 -26.58 0.72 -16.42
N THR A 407 -26.67 -0.49 -16.98
CA THR A 407 -27.72 -0.82 -17.94
C THR A 407 -29.03 -0.91 -17.15
N ALA A 408 -29.97 0.00 -17.41
CA ALA A 408 -31.34 -0.17 -16.94
C ALA A 408 -31.91 -1.46 -17.56
N PRO A 409 -32.68 -2.28 -16.82
CA PRO A 409 -33.38 -3.39 -17.43
C PRO A 409 -34.40 -2.83 -18.45
N GLU A 410 -34.34 -3.34 -19.68
CA GLU A 410 -35.38 -3.08 -20.68
C GLU A 410 -36.75 -3.48 -20.12
N PRO A 411 -37.82 -2.71 -20.38
CA PRO A 411 -39.17 -3.13 -20.05
C PRO A 411 -39.46 -4.43 -20.81
N GLN A 412 -39.73 -5.51 -20.06
CA GLN A 412 -40.31 -6.71 -20.64
C GLN A 412 -41.72 -6.36 -21.15
N GLU A 413 -41.83 -6.21 -22.46
CA GLU A 413 -43.11 -6.16 -23.15
C GLU A 413 -43.75 -7.55 -23.03
N THR A 414 -44.90 -7.60 -22.38
CA THR A 414 -45.70 -8.80 -22.18
C THR A 414 -46.12 -9.38 -23.53
N ALA A 415 -45.69 -10.61 -23.81
CA ALA A 415 -46.10 -11.35 -24.99
C ALA A 415 -47.60 -11.68 -24.96
N GLU A 416 -48.34 -11.06 -25.89
CA GLU A 416 -49.70 -11.45 -26.26
C GLU A 416 -49.65 -12.69 -27.16
N ALA A 417 -50.50 -13.67 -26.85
CA ALA A 417 -50.52 -14.98 -27.48
C ALA A 417 -51.09 -14.92 -28.92
N ALA A 418 -50.36 -15.48 -29.90
CA ALA A 418 -50.93 -15.77 -31.21
C ALA A 418 -50.41 -17.11 -31.79
N ALA A 419 -51.29 -18.11 -31.70
CA ALA A 419 -51.53 -19.24 -32.59
C ALA A 419 -50.37 -19.91 -33.36
N LYS A 420 -50.10 -21.17 -33.00
CA LYS A 420 -49.37 -22.16 -33.80
C LYS A 420 -50.08 -22.40 -35.15
N LYS A 421 -49.37 -22.31 -36.27
CA LYS A 421 -49.80 -22.84 -37.57
C LYS A 421 -49.26 -24.25 -37.78
N PRO A 422 -50.07 -25.20 -38.29
CA PRO A 422 -49.62 -26.56 -38.49
C PRO A 422 -48.93 -26.77 -39.84
N PHE A 423 -47.99 -27.70 -39.74
CA PHE A 423 -47.21 -28.45 -40.72
C PHE A 423 -48.02 -29.06 -41.86
N TRP A 424 -47.78 -28.64 -43.11
CA TRP A 424 -47.97 -29.47 -44.31
C TRP A 424 -46.93 -29.15 -45.40
N LYS A 425 -46.33 -30.24 -45.91
CA LYS A 425 -45.41 -30.36 -47.05
C LYS A 425 -46.05 -29.85 -48.34
N PHE A 426 -45.26 -29.30 -49.27
CA PHE A 426 -45.43 -29.58 -50.71
C PHE A 426 -44.13 -29.42 -51.50
N TRP A 427 -43.96 -30.35 -52.43
CA TRP A 427 -42.96 -30.44 -53.50
C TRP A 427 -43.15 -29.36 -54.57
N ALA A 428 -42.07 -28.92 -55.22
CA ALA A 428 -41.84 -29.08 -56.67
C ALA A 428 -40.67 -28.21 -57.18
N ARG A 429 -39.71 -28.88 -57.84
CA ARG A 429 -38.94 -28.46 -59.03
C ARG A 429 -39.51 -27.23 -59.78
N ASN A 430 -38.67 -26.24 -60.10
CA ASN A 430 -37.79 -26.22 -61.27
C ASN A 430 -36.75 -25.10 -61.13
#